data_AF-A0A023B8C9-F1
#
_entry.id   AF-A0A023B8C9-F1
#
_cell.length_a   1.000
_cell.length_b   1.000
_cell.length_c   1.000
_cell.angle_alpha   90.00
_cell.angle_beta   90.00
_cell.angle_gamma   90.00
#
_symmetry.space_group_name_H-M   'P 1'
#
loop_
_entity.id
_entity.type
_entity.pdbx_description
1 polymer ?
#
loop_
_entity_poly.entity_id
_entity_poly.type
_entity_poly.pdbx_seq_one_letter_code
_entity_poly.pdbx_strand_id
1 'polypeptide(L)'
;MKCSRGVEVLSGGTNHALARVMLTMDVSGRQVDMVKTFESLALPADAAKSSNDHPAKLVVDACRILKDMPDLIIGLKNVKNVRYIDLSAEELREIHDEFNAKTDFCWNVLICLHGCMHAFAQVAKRKTCKLKGELKDRLSDWMERVATAYNGEPELDTVTNAARIEDLKFGLAAVVRCAVNNGDRTCGVAWYRPEVRPDPTDWQQAEIALGKVRAVRRLTAARRLSLGVWEAGHVVRTYEEMRTADRH
;
A
#
# COMPACT_ATOMS: atom_id res chain seq x y z
N MET A 1 -16.67 -10.58 27.25
CA MET A 1 -17.37 -11.09 26.04
C MET A 1 -16.30 -11.36 24.98
N LYS A 2 -15.87 -12.62 24.82
CA LYS A 2 -14.86 -13.03 23.82
C LYS A 2 -15.61 -13.56 22.60
N CYS A 3 -15.59 -12.82 21.49
CA CYS A 3 -16.05 -13.33 20.21
C CYS A 3 -14.92 -14.12 19.55
N SER A 4 -14.86 -15.42 19.82
CA SER A 4 -14.13 -16.38 19.00
C SER A 4 -14.90 -16.60 17.71
N ARG A 5 -14.46 -15.97 16.61
CA ARG A 5 -14.89 -16.36 15.26
C ARG A 5 -14.21 -17.69 14.93
N GLY A 6 -14.97 -18.78 14.99
CA GLY A 6 -14.52 -20.09 14.55
C GLY A 6 -14.36 -20.10 13.03
N VAL A 7 -13.17 -20.46 12.57
CA VAL A 7 -12.90 -20.86 11.18
C VAL A 7 -12.48 -22.31 11.24
N GLU A 8 -13.22 -23.19 10.55
CA GLU A 8 -12.80 -24.56 10.31
C GLU A 8 -11.61 -24.54 9.34
N VAL A 9 -10.43 -24.87 9.86
CA VAL A 9 -9.20 -24.99 9.06
C VAL A 9 -9.08 -26.45 8.62
N LEU A 10 -9.39 -26.72 7.34
CA LEU A 10 -9.04 -27.98 6.71
C LEU A 10 -7.53 -27.99 6.39
N SER A 11 -6.79 -28.66 7.27
CA SER A 11 -5.45 -29.28 7.11
C SER A 11 -4.32 -28.48 6.44
N GLY A 12 -3.29 -28.13 7.22
CA GLY A 12 -1.89 -28.34 6.81
C GLY A 12 -1.05 -27.16 6.31
N GLY A 13 -1.49 -25.90 6.39
CA GLY A 13 -0.71 -24.75 5.92
C GLY A 13 -0.71 -23.58 6.91
N THR A 14 0.46 -23.23 7.46
CA THR A 14 0.82 -21.95 8.13
C THR A 14 -0.33 -21.16 8.79
N ASN A 15 -0.56 -21.46 10.07
CA ASN A 15 -1.58 -20.87 10.96
C ASN A 15 -1.34 -19.40 11.32
N HIS A 16 -1.72 -18.48 10.44
CA HIS A 16 -2.49 -17.32 10.87
C HIS A 16 -3.71 -17.27 9.97
N ALA A 17 -4.87 -17.65 10.50
CA ALA A 17 -6.12 -17.19 9.92
C ALA A 17 -6.01 -15.66 9.89
N LEU A 18 -5.90 -15.12 8.69
CA LEU A 18 -5.94 -13.69 8.48
C LEU A 18 -7.23 -13.20 9.11
N ALA A 19 -7.22 -12.02 9.72
CA ALA A 19 -8.43 -11.37 10.24
C ALA A 19 -8.66 -9.99 9.61
N ARG A 20 -7.88 -9.69 8.55
CA ARG A 20 -7.85 -8.42 7.82
C ARG A 20 -7.13 -8.54 6.48
N VAL A 21 -7.19 -7.46 5.70
CA VAL A 21 -6.30 -7.26 4.54
C VAL A 21 -4.87 -7.00 5.02
N MET A 22 -3.90 -7.66 4.38
CA MET A 22 -2.46 -7.41 4.56
C MET A 22 -1.87 -6.89 3.26
N LEU A 23 -1.03 -5.85 3.36
CA LEU A 23 -0.40 -5.22 2.20
C LEU A 23 1.11 -5.25 2.37
N THR A 24 1.82 -5.89 1.44
CA THR A 24 3.25 -6.16 1.61
C THR A 24 4.10 -4.92 1.31
N MET A 25 5.02 -4.59 2.23
CA MET A 25 6.09 -3.62 2.02
C MET A 25 7.42 -4.17 2.56
N ASP A 26 8.53 -3.58 2.13
CA ASP A 26 9.87 -3.90 2.64
C ASP A 26 10.34 -2.91 3.69
N VAL A 27 11.02 -3.40 4.73
CA VAL A 27 11.87 -2.60 5.62
C VAL A 27 13.22 -3.28 5.77
N SER A 28 14.21 -2.78 5.04
CA SER A 28 15.60 -3.26 5.05
C SER A 28 15.70 -4.75 4.71
N GLY A 29 15.06 -5.16 3.62
CA GLY A 29 15.03 -6.53 3.12
C GLY A 29 14.08 -7.47 3.87
N ARG A 30 13.25 -6.94 4.79
CA ARG A 30 12.26 -7.70 5.55
C ARG A 30 10.86 -7.32 5.15
N GLN A 31 10.04 -8.35 4.93
CA GLN A 31 8.63 -8.19 4.58
C GLN A 31 7.81 -7.83 5.80
N VAL A 32 7.06 -6.74 5.71
CA VAL A 32 6.19 -6.25 6.79
C VAL A 32 4.80 -5.91 6.23
N ASP A 33 3.82 -5.90 7.12
CA ASP A 33 2.44 -5.55 6.79
C ASP A 33 2.25 -4.03 6.89
N MET A 34 2.16 -3.37 5.74
CA MET A 34 1.94 -1.92 5.64
C MET A 34 0.69 -1.47 6.39
N VAL A 35 -0.38 -2.27 6.39
CA VAL A 35 -1.62 -1.93 7.10
C VAL A 35 -1.34 -1.85 8.60
N LYS A 36 -0.61 -2.82 9.16
CA LYS A 36 -0.17 -2.80 10.57
C LYS A 36 0.74 -1.62 10.88
N THR A 37 1.68 -1.33 9.98
CA THR A 37 2.69 -0.31 10.20
C THR A 37 2.06 1.08 10.27
N PHE A 38 1.10 1.40 9.40
CA PHE A 38 0.55 2.76 9.33
C PHE A 38 -0.82 2.94 10.03
N GLU A 39 -1.53 1.88 10.41
CA GLU A 39 -2.78 2.03 11.20
C GLU A 39 -2.57 2.72 12.55
N SER A 40 -1.37 2.59 13.12
CA SER A 40 -0.99 3.14 14.42
C SER A 40 -0.19 4.44 14.33
N LEU A 41 -0.05 5.03 13.14
CA LEU A 41 0.68 6.28 12.94
C LEU A 41 0.04 7.40 13.77
N ALA A 42 0.85 8.04 14.62
CA ALA A 42 0.45 9.27 15.30
C ALA A 42 0.50 10.43 14.29
N LEU A 43 -0.64 11.08 14.08
CA LEU A 43 -0.73 12.21 13.15
C LEU A 43 -0.16 13.48 13.81
N PRO A 44 0.67 14.25 13.07
CA PRO A 44 1.07 15.59 13.47
C PRO A 44 -0.13 16.51 13.75
N ALA A 45 0.04 17.50 14.62
CA ALA A 45 -1.05 18.39 15.07
C ALA A 45 -1.70 19.21 13.93
N ASP A 46 -0.93 19.54 12.90
CA ASP A 46 -1.38 20.19 11.67
C ASP A 46 -2.14 19.24 10.73
N ALA A 47 -1.72 17.97 10.64
CA ALA A 47 -2.45 16.92 9.92
C ALA A 47 -3.76 16.48 10.62
N ALA A 48 -3.88 16.75 11.92
CA ALA A 48 -5.09 16.47 12.71
C ALA A 48 -6.21 17.51 12.54
N LYS A 49 -5.94 18.65 11.89
CA LYS A 49 -6.95 19.68 11.63
C LYS A 49 -7.98 19.19 10.61
N SER A 50 -9.26 19.47 10.85
CA SER A 50 -10.38 18.89 10.09
C SER A 50 -10.51 19.39 8.65
N SER A 51 -9.90 20.52 8.29
CA SER A 51 -10.17 21.22 7.03
C SER A 51 -9.30 20.80 5.85
N ASN A 52 -8.23 20.01 6.08
CA ASN A 52 -7.32 19.61 5.02
C ASN A 52 -7.25 18.07 4.99
N ASP A 53 -7.60 17.47 3.86
CA ASP A 53 -7.33 16.05 3.58
C ASP A 53 -5.83 15.81 3.39
N HIS A 54 -5.11 15.95 4.49
CA HIS A 54 -3.66 15.78 4.56
C HIS A 54 -3.30 14.33 4.19
N PRO A 55 -2.29 14.08 3.34
CA PRO A 55 -1.95 12.74 2.87
C PRO A 55 -1.75 11.71 3.99
N ALA A 56 -1.08 12.11 5.09
CA ALA A 56 -0.90 11.24 6.26
C ALA A 56 -2.22 10.76 6.88
N LYS A 57 -3.23 11.65 6.97
CA LYS A 57 -4.55 11.31 7.49
C LYS A 57 -5.26 10.31 6.57
N LEU A 58 -5.18 10.54 5.25
CA LEU A 58 -5.74 9.62 4.26
C LEU A 58 -5.09 8.24 4.32
N VAL A 59 -3.77 8.16 4.53
CA VAL A 59 -3.06 6.89 4.74
C VAL A 59 -3.60 6.14 5.96
N VAL A 60 -3.72 6.81 7.11
CA VAL A 60 -4.25 6.19 8.34
C VAL A 60 -5.70 5.71 8.14
N ASP A 61 -6.54 6.54 7.54
CA ASP A 61 -7.94 6.21 7.28
C ASP A 61 -8.05 4.99 6.34
N ALA A 62 -7.23 4.92 5.28
CA ALA A 62 -7.18 3.77 4.39
C ALA A 62 -6.75 2.49 5.14
N CYS A 63 -5.68 2.54 5.93
CA CYS A 63 -5.24 1.38 6.72
C CYS A 63 -6.32 0.90 7.69
N ARG A 64 -7.07 1.81 8.32
CA ARG A 64 -8.21 1.44 9.18
C ARG A 64 -9.35 0.79 8.40
N ILE A 65 -9.65 1.26 7.19
CA ILE A 65 -10.65 0.61 6.32
C ILE A 65 -10.18 -0.81 5.95
N LEU A 66 -8.92 -0.96 5.54
CA LEU A 66 -8.33 -2.26 5.17
C LEU A 66 -8.26 -3.25 6.34
N LYS A 67 -8.08 -2.76 7.57
CA LYS A 67 -8.15 -3.57 8.79
C LYS A 67 -9.52 -4.21 8.99
N ASP A 68 -10.59 -3.51 8.61
CA ASP A 68 -11.98 -3.96 8.79
C ASP A 68 -12.51 -4.76 7.58
N MET A 69 -11.72 -4.88 6.52
CA MET A 69 -12.06 -5.62 5.29
C MET A 69 -11.90 -7.14 5.47
N PRO A 70 -12.59 -7.95 4.64
CA PRO A 70 -12.38 -9.40 4.58
C PRO A 70 -10.91 -9.76 4.29
N ASP A 71 -10.53 -10.94 4.74
CA ASP A 71 -9.16 -11.44 4.66
C ASP A 71 -8.63 -11.49 3.23
N LEU A 72 -7.54 -10.76 2.98
CA LEU A 72 -6.86 -10.78 1.70
C LEU A 72 -5.39 -10.39 1.87
N ILE A 73 -4.48 -11.21 1.34
CA ILE A 73 -3.07 -10.80 1.22
C ILE A 73 -2.88 -10.19 -0.17
N ILE A 74 -2.37 -8.96 -0.20
CA ILE A 74 -1.95 -8.26 -1.40
C ILE A 74 -0.42 -8.29 -1.47
N GLY A 75 0.09 -8.85 -2.57
CA GLY A 75 1.51 -9.09 -2.81
C GLY A 75 1.89 -10.55 -2.66
N LEU A 76 2.77 -10.88 -1.72
CA LEU A 76 3.48 -12.17 -1.67
C LEU A 76 2.65 -13.38 -1.19
N LYS A 77 1.32 -13.37 -1.40
CA LYS A 77 0.35 -14.39 -0.94
C LYS A 77 0.73 -15.84 -1.26
N ASN A 78 1.40 -16.07 -2.39
CA ASN A 78 1.73 -17.42 -2.89
C ASN A 78 3.22 -17.76 -2.84
N VAL A 79 4.03 -16.93 -2.18
CA VAL A 79 5.47 -17.19 -2.05
C VAL A 79 5.68 -18.07 -0.82
N LYS A 80 6.08 -19.32 -1.06
CA LYS A 80 6.44 -20.26 0.00
C LYS A 80 7.55 -19.62 0.85
N ASN A 81 7.35 -19.60 2.17
CA ASN A 81 8.27 -19.07 3.19
C ASN A 81 8.30 -17.55 3.40
N VAL A 82 7.37 -16.78 2.83
CA VAL A 82 7.25 -15.37 3.25
C VAL A 82 6.68 -15.31 4.66
N ARG A 83 7.45 -14.68 5.56
CA ARG A 83 7.05 -14.39 6.94
C ARG A 83 7.01 -12.88 7.10
N TYR A 84 5.83 -12.36 7.41
CA TYR A 84 5.68 -10.97 7.80
C TYR A 84 6.25 -10.78 9.19
N ILE A 85 7.16 -9.84 9.34
CA ILE A 85 7.84 -9.54 10.59
C ILE A 85 7.16 -8.35 11.25
N ASP A 86 7.00 -8.44 12.56
CA ASP A 86 6.58 -7.31 13.39
C ASP A 86 7.79 -6.42 13.67
N LEU A 87 7.65 -5.15 13.34
CA LEU A 87 8.67 -4.14 13.65
C LEU A 87 8.69 -3.87 15.16
N SER A 88 9.89 -3.66 15.69
CA SER A 88 10.07 -3.13 17.04
C SER A 88 9.52 -1.70 17.15
N ALA A 89 9.26 -1.24 18.37
CA ALA A 89 8.79 0.13 18.60
C ALA A 89 9.77 1.18 18.08
N GLU A 90 11.08 0.92 18.18
CA GLU A 90 12.15 1.77 17.67
C GLU A 90 12.08 1.88 16.14
N GLU A 91 12.03 0.74 15.44
CA GLU A 91 11.93 0.69 13.98
C GLU A 91 10.64 1.33 13.46
N LEU A 92 9.52 1.11 14.17
CA LEU A 92 8.24 1.70 13.83
C LEU A 92 8.29 3.23 13.96
N ARG A 93 8.86 3.73 15.06
CA ARG A 93 9.06 5.16 15.28
C ARG A 93 9.91 5.78 14.19
N GLU A 94 11.05 5.18 13.85
CA GLU A 94 11.92 5.70 12.78
C GLU A 94 11.20 5.79 11.43
N ILE A 95 10.41 4.78 11.07
CA ILE A 95 9.62 4.81 9.82
C ILE A 95 8.56 5.91 9.87
N HIS A 96 7.88 6.08 11.00
CA HIS A 96 6.86 7.11 11.18
C HIS A 96 7.46 8.52 11.14
N ASP A 97 8.59 8.72 11.79
CA ASP A 97 9.32 9.99 11.79
C ASP A 97 9.77 10.34 10.35
N GLU A 98 10.32 9.37 9.62
CA GLU A 98 10.72 9.56 8.23
C GLU A 98 9.53 9.84 7.31
N PHE A 99 8.42 9.11 7.50
CA PHE A 99 7.18 9.30 6.75
C PHE A 99 6.60 10.70 6.96
N ASN A 100 6.61 11.20 8.21
CA ASN A 100 6.13 12.53 8.55
C ASN A 100 7.09 13.63 8.07
N ALA A 101 8.39 13.36 8.04
CA ALA A 101 9.41 14.32 7.59
C ALA A 101 9.51 14.42 6.06
N LYS A 102 9.20 13.36 5.32
CA LYS A 102 9.35 13.30 3.86
C LYS A 102 7.99 13.16 3.15
N THR A 103 7.49 14.26 2.61
CA THR A 103 6.26 14.31 1.82
C THR A 103 6.20 13.24 0.74
N ASP A 104 7.31 13.02 0.03
CA ASP A 104 7.43 12.00 -1.00
C ASP A 104 7.20 10.58 -0.51
N PHE A 105 7.72 10.23 0.66
CA PHE A 105 7.47 8.91 1.25
C PHE A 105 5.98 8.77 1.56
N CYS A 106 5.39 9.80 2.17
CA CYS A 106 3.95 9.84 2.46
C CYS A 106 3.09 9.61 1.21
N TRP A 107 3.37 10.34 0.12
CA TRP A 107 2.64 10.18 -1.14
C TRP A 107 2.83 8.82 -1.79
N ASN A 108 4.02 8.24 -1.76
CA ASN A 108 4.23 6.91 -2.33
C ASN A 108 3.43 5.83 -1.59
N VAL A 109 3.30 5.94 -0.26
CA VAL A 109 2.43 5.07 0.54
C VAL A 109 0.96 5.32 0.20
N LEU A 110 0.54 6.58 0.06
CA LEU A 110 -0.84 6.91 -0.33
C LEU A 110 -1.20 6.39 -1.73
N ILE A 111 -0.30 6.49 -2.72
CA ILE A 111 -0.49 5.97 -4.07
C ILE A 111 -0.63 4.45 -4.06
N CYS A 112 0.21 3.76 -3.28
CA CYS A 112 0.11 2.31 -3.07
C CYS A 112 -1.28 1.92 -2.54
N LEU A 113 -1.74 2.58 -1.48
CA LEU A 113 -3.04 2.33 -0.87
C LEU A 113 -4.17 2.65 -1.85
N HIS A 114 -4.07 3.77 -2.58
CA HIS A 114 -5.06 4.19 -3.56
C HIS A 114 -5.36 3.12 -4.60
N GLY A 115 -4.34 2.49 -5.21
CA GLY A 115 -4.57 1.43 -6.20
C GLY A 115 -5.39 0.26 -5.65
N CYS A 116 -5.14 -0.13 -4.40
CA CYS A 116 -5.88 -1.21 -3.74
C CYS A 116 -7.31 -0.77 -3.37
N MET A 117 -7.43 0.40 -2.75
CA MET A 117 -8.69 0.99 -2.30
C MET A 117 -9.65 1.23 -3.47
N HIS A 118 -9.14 1.72 -4.60
CA HIS A 118 -9.93 1.94 -5.80
C HIS A 118 -10.53 0.63 -6.33
N ALA A 119 -9.73 -0.45 -6.39
CA ALA A 119 -10.22 -1.77 -6.79
C ALA A 119 -11.31 -2.30 -5.83
N PHE A 120 -11.13 -2.11 -4.52
CA PHE A 120 -12.16 -2.45 -3.54
C PHE A 120 -13.43 -1.62 -3.73
N ALA A 121 -13.32 -0.32 -4.04
CA ALA A 121 -14.45 0.58 -4.23
C ALA A 121 -15.28 0.17 -5.45
N GLN A 122 -14.63 -0.20 -6.55
CA GLN A 122 -15.30 -0.74 -7.73
C GLN A 122 -16.10 -2.01 -7.42
N VAL A 123 -15.54 -2.93 -6.63
CA VAL A 123 -16.25 -4.14 -6.20
C VAL A 123 -17.39 -3.80 -5.23
N ALA A 124 -17.19 -2.86 -4.31
CA ALA A 124 -18.20 -2.43 -3.32
C ALA A 124 -19.49 -1.92 -3.97
N LYS A 125 -19.38 -1.25 -5.12
CA LYS A 125 -20.51 -0.76 -5.94
C LYS A 125 -21.31 -1.89 -6.60
N ARG A 126 -20.79 -3.12 -6.66
CA ARG A 126 -21.49 -4.25 -7.29
C ARG A 126 -22.57 -4.80 -6.37
N LYS A 127 -23.71 -5.17 -6.97
CA LYS A 127 -24.84 -5.81 -6.26
C LYS A 127 -24.46 -7.10 -5.55
N THR A 128 -23.47 -7.83 -6.07
CA THR A 128 -22.96 -9.09 -5.53
C THR A 128 -22.04 -8.93 -4.32
N CYS A 129 -21.60 -7.71 -4.02
CA CYS A 129 -20.64 -7.46 -2.94
C CYS A 129 -21.31 -7.49 -1.56
N LYS A 130 -20.82 -8.39 -0.70
CA LYS A 130 -21.33 -8.65 0.65
C LYS A 130 -20.69 -7.78 1.75
N LEU A 131 -19.90 -6.77 1.40
CA LEU A 131 -19.38 -5.82 2.39
C LEU A 131 -20.54 -5.13 3.13
N LYS A 132 -20.34 -4.86 4.42
CA LYS A 132 -21.30 -4.11 5.24
C LYS A 132 -21.46 -2.69 4.71
N GLY A 133 -22.68 -2.13 4.79
CA GLY A 133 -23.00 -0.78 4.32
C GLY A 133 -22.03 0.28 4.84
N GLU A 134 -21.81 0.32 6.15
CA GLU A 134 -20.87 1.24 6.80
C GLU A 134 -19.45 1.21 6.19
N LEU A 135 -18.95 0.03 5.82
CA LEU A 135 -17.62 -0.11 5.23
C LEU A 135 -17.60 0.36 3.76
N LYS A 136 -18.71 0.19 3.04
CA LYS A 136 -18.88 0.76 1.69
C LYS A 136 -18.92 2.28 1.74
N ASP A 137 -19.61 2.85 2.72
CA ASP A 137 -19.73 4.30 2.91
C ASP A 137 -18.37 4.92 3.25
N ARG A 138 -17.64 4.34 4.21
CA ARG A 138 -16.26 4.76 4.55
C ARG A 138 -15.32 4.68 3.35
N LEU A 139 -15.45 3.65 2.53
CA LEU A 139 -14.64 3.50 1.32
C LEU A 139 -15.01 4.56 0.27
N SER A 140 -16.29 4.87 0.08
CA SER A 140 -16.73 5.93 -0.84
C SER A 140 -16.26 7.31 -0.39
N ASP A 141 -16.46 7.65 0.89
CA ASP A 141 -15.98 8.90 1.50
C ASP A 141 -14.46 9.07 1.31
N TRP A 142 -13.70 8.01 1.57
CA TRP A 142 -12.25 8.04 1.37
C TRP A 142 -11.86 8.30 -0.09
N MET A 143 -12.57 7.71 -1.07
CA MET A 143 -12.32 7.94 -2.49
C MET A 143 -12.61 9.39 -2.92
N GLU A 144 -13.63 10.03 -2.35
CA GLU A 144 -13.94 11.45 -2.64
C GLU A 144 -12.87 12.38 -2.06
N ARG A 145 -12.45 12.10 -0.82
CA ARG A 145 -11.41 12.87 -0.12
C ARG A 145 -10.05 12.74 -0.80
N VAL A 146 -9.68 11.53 -1.24
CA VAL A 146 -8.39 11.32 -1.93
C VAL A 146 -8.36 12.02 -3.30
N ALA A 147 -9.46 12.00 -4.07
CA ALA A 147 -9.55 12.72 -5.33
C ALA A 147 -9.36 14.25 -5.14
N THR A 148 -9.93 14.79 -4.06
CA THR A 148 -9.71 16.19 -3.69
C THR A 148 -8.24 16.47 -3.39
N ALA A 149 -7.56 15.58 -2.66
CA ALA A 149 -6.13 15.72 -2.33
C ALA A 149 -5.21 15.66 -3.56
N TYR A 150 -5.59 14.91 -4.61
CA TYR A 150 -4.89 14.87 -5.89
C TYR A 150 -5.17 16.09 -6.79
N ASN A 151 -6.11 16.99 -6.43
CA ASN A 151 -6.69 18.02 -7.32
C ASN A 151 -7.31 17.42 -8.60
N GLY A 152 -7.89 16.22 -8.52
CA GLY A 152 -8.43 15.49 -9.66
C GLY A 152 -8.42 13.98 -9.43
N GLU A 153 -8.79 13.20 -10.44
CA GLU A 153 -8.66 11.74 -10.34
C GLU A 153 -7.18 11.36 -10.56
N PRO A 154 -6.55 10.62 -9.63
CA PRO A 154 -5.22 10.07 -9.88
C PRO A 154 -5.27 9.20 -11.16
N GLU A 155 -4.21 9.24 -11.99
CA GLU A 155 -4.06 8.54 -13.29
C GLU A 155 -4.13 6.99 -13.24
N LEU A 156 -4.80 6.39 -12.25
CA LEU A 156 -4.78 4.97 -11.91
C LEU A 156 -6.17 4.33 -11.95
N ASP A 157 -6.98 4.74 -12.93
CA ASP A 157 -8.30 4.15 -13.18
C ASP A 157 -8.20 2.78 -13.85
N THR A 158 -7.77 1.81 -13.06
CA THR A 158 -7.67 0.42 -13.47
C THR A 158 -9.00 -0.27 -13.18
N VAL A 159 -9.72 -0.67 -14.21
CA VAL A 159 -11.01 -1.36 -14.05
C VAL A 159 -10.77 -2.82 -13.66
N THR A 160 -11.41 -3.27 -12.58
CA THR A 160 -11.42 -4.69 -12.18
C THR A 160 -12.73 -5.38 -12.57
N ASN A 161 -12.63 -6.63 -13.01
CA ASN A 161 -13.78 -7.49 -13.33
C ASN A 161 -14.27 -8.32 -12.14
N ALA A 162 -13.61 -8.26 -10.98
CA ALA A 162 -13.95 -9.08 -9.80
C ALA A 162 -15.37 -8.80 -9.29
N ALA A 163 -16.15 -9.86 -9.03
CA ALA A 163 -17.52 -9.74 -8.52
C ALA A 163 -17.59 -9.64 -6.98
N ARG A 164 -16.58 -10.18 -6.30
CA ARG A 164 -16.41 -10.16 -4.84
C ARG A 164 -15.00 -9.72 -4.48
N ILE A 165 -14.81 -9.30 -3.23
CA ILE A 165 -13.53 -8.77 -2.74
C ILE A 165 -12.46 -9.87 -2.76
N GLU A 166 -12.85 -11.09 -2.42
CA GLU A 166 -11.99 -12.28 -2.37
C GLU A 166 -11.52 -12.73 -3.76
N ASP A 167 -12.22 -12.30 -4.81
CA ASP A 167 -11.86 -12.59 -6.21
C ASP A 167 -10.84 -11.59 -6.77
N LEU A 168 -10.54 -10.51 -6.04
CA LEU A 168 -9.52 -9.55 -6.43
C LEU A 168 -8.14 -10.21 -6.41
N LYS A 169 -7.40 -9.97 -7.48
CA LYS A 169 -6.01 -10.40 -7.66
C LYS A 169 -5.20 -9.16 -7.94
N PHE A 170 -4.07 -9.03 -7.28
CA PHE A 170 -3.21 -7.87 -7.41
C PHE A 170 -1.81 -8.32 -7.79
N GLY A 171 -1.28 -7.78 -8.89
CA GLY A 171 0.11 -7.98 -9.29
C GLY A 171 0.97 -6.77 -8.91
N LEU A 172 2.27 -7.01 -8.80
CA LEU A 172 3.25 -5.98 -8.46
C LEU A 172 3.58 -5.15 -9.70
N ALA A 173 3.31 -3.85 -9.66
CA ALA A 173 3.56 -2.92 -10.76
C ALA A 173 4.85 -2.12 -10.58
N ALA A 174 5.18 -1.76 -9.35
CA ALA A 174 6.40 -1.03 -9.01
C ALA A 174 6.83 -1.29 -7.57
N VAL A 175 8.11 -1.01 -7.26
CA VAL A 175 8.63 -0.90 -5.90
C VAL A 175 9.43 0.39 -5.81
N VAL A 176 9.04 1.29 -4.91
CA VAL A 176 9.73 2.55 -4.64
C VAL A 176 10.54 2.41 -3.37
N ARG A 177 11.86 2.58 -3.49
CA ARG A 177 12.79 2.56 -2.37
C ARG A 177 12.94 3.96 -1.78
N CYS A 178 12.45 4.11 -0.56
CA CYS A 178 12.61 5.29 0.29
C CYS A 178 13.80 5.10 1.24
N ALA A 179 14.67 6.10 1.35
CA ALA A 179 15.74 6.10 2.34
C ALA A 179 15.20 6.52 3.71
N VAL A 180 15.51 5.73 4.74
CA VAL A 180 15.16 5.96 6.15
C VAL A 180 16.42 6.22 6.95
N ASN A 181 16.38 7.18 7.88
CA ASN A 181 17.51 7.60 8.69
C ASN A 181 18.76 7.88 7.83
N ASN A 182 18.66 8.89 6.95
CA ASN A 182 19.73 9.27 6.02
C ASN A 182 20.23 8.17 5.05
N GLY A 183 19.57 7.02 4.99
CA GLY A 183 19.95 5.90 4.12
C GLY A 183 20.57 4.71 4.86
N ASP A 184 20.67 4.76 6.19
CA ASP A 184 21.09 3.62 7.01
C ASP A 184 20.12 2.44 6.87
N ARG A 185 18.85 2.76 6.60
CA ARG A 185 17.78 1.81 6.29
C ARG A 185 17.07 2.20 5.01
N THR A 186 16.38 1.23 4.43
CA THR A 186 15.51 1.47 3.29
C THR A 186 14.14 0.90 3.53
N CYS A 187 13.15 1.53 2.92
CA CYS A 187 11.78 1.08 2.92
C CYS A 187 11.33 0.91 1.47
N GLY A 188 10.87 -0.28 1.09
CA GLY A 188 10.32 -0.58 -0.22
C GLY A 188 8.81 -0.48 -0.21
N VAL A 189 8.27 0.58 -0.78
CA VAL A 189 6.83 0.79 -0.95
C VAL A 189 6.41 0.20 -2.29
N ALA A 190 5.68 -0.92 -2.23
CA ALA A 190 5.25 -1.64 -3.42
C ALA A 190 3.91 -1.15 -3.94
N TRP A 191 3.78 -0.92 -5.24
CA TRP A 191 2.53 -0.55 -5.88
C TRP A 191 1.88 -1.78 -6.48
N TYR A 192 0.67 -2.07 -6.03
CA TYR A 192 -0.10 -3.23 -6.46
C TYR A 192 -1.30 -2.80 -7.28
N ARG A 193 -1.58 -3.55 -8.35
CA ARG A 193 -2.69 -3.21 -9.25
C ARG A 193 -3.47 -4.44 -9.72
N PRO A 194 -4.80 -4.33 -9.90
CA PRO A 194 -5.66 -5.46 -10.22
C PRO A 194 -5.52 -6.00 -11.66
N GLU A 195 -5.08 -5.17 -12.60
CA GLU A 195 -4.82 -5.53 -14.01
C GLU A 195 -3.50 -6.27 -14.21
N VAL A 196 -2.57 -6.13 -13.26
CA VAL A 196 -1.28 -6.79 -13.31
C VAL A 196 -1.45 -8.22 -12.80
N ARG A 197 -1.04 -9.20 -13.62
CA ARG A 197 -1.09 -10.60 -13.22
C ARG A 197 -0.07 -10.84 -12.07
N PRO A 198 -0.50 -11.42 -10.94
CA PRO A 198 0.42 -11.75 -9.85
C PRO A 198 1.47 -12.78 -10.31
N ASP A 199 2.74 -12.50 -10.05
CA ASP A 199 3.87 -13.42 -10.26
C ASP A 199 4.68 -13.51 -8.96
N PRO A 200 4.96 -14.72 -8.43
CA PRO A 200 5.72 -14.88 -7.20
C PRO A 200 7.18 -14.40 -7.29
N THR A 201 7.72 -14.22 -8.50
CA THR A 201 9.09 -13.77 -8.75
C THR A 201 9.23 -12.27 -8.95
N ASP A 202 8.13 -11.54 -9.18
CA ASP A 202 8.12 -10.10 -9.48
C ASP A 202 8.88 -9.28 -8.43
N TRP A 203 8.69 -9.62 -7.15
CA TRP A 203 9.36 -8.91 -6.06
C TRP A 203 10.88 -9.07 -6.11
N GLN A 204 11.36 -10.30 -6.28
CA GLN A 204 12.78 -10.58 -6.40
C GLN A 204 13.38 -9.88 -7.63
N GLN A 205 12.65 -9.86 -8.75
CA GLN A 205 13.09 -9.17 -9.97
C GLN A 205 13.16 -7.64 -9.75
N ALA A 206 12.18 -7.06 -9.06
CA ALA A 206 12.20 -5.65 -8.68
C ALA A 206 13.39 -5.32 -7.76
N GLU A 207 13.67 -6.16 -6.77
CA GLU A 207 14.83 -6.00 -5.89
C GLU A 207 16.16 -6.09 -6.63
N ILE A 208 16.30 -7.06 -7.56
CA ILE A 208 17.48 -7.20 -8.43
C ILE A 208 17.66 -5.93 -9.27
N ALA A 209 16.59 -5.41 -9.86
CA ALA A 209 16.64 -4.17 -10.63
C ALA A 209 17.07 -2.98 -9.75
N LEU A 210 16.45 -2.82 -8.57
CA LEU A 210 16.82 -1.78 -7.61
C LEU A 210 18.25 -1.92 -7.09
N GLY A 211 18.80 -3.14 -7.01
CA GLY A 211 20.19 -3.38 -6.60
C GLY A 211 21.22 -2.86 -7.60
N LYS A 212 20.84 -2.65 -8.86
CA LYS A 212 21.69 -2.07 -9.90
C LYS A 212 21.80 -0.55 -9.80
N VAL A 213 20.92 0.09 -9.02
CA VAL A 213 20.91 1.54 -8.81
C VAL A 213 21.43 1.83 -7.41
N ARG A 214 22.46 2.68 -7.33
CA ARG A 214 23.03 3.08 -6.03
C ARG A 214 21.93 3.73 -5.19
N ALA A 215 21.76 3.24 -3.97
CA ALA A 215 20.90 3.89 -2.98
C ALA A 215 21.53 5.23 -2.59
N VAL A 216 21.08 6.30 -3.23
CA VAL A 216 21.37 7.69 -2.86
C VAL A 216 20.15 8.28 -2.15
N ARG A 217 20.28 9.50 -1.59
CA ARG A 217 19.17 10.20 -0.90
C ARG A 217 17.91 10.37 -1.76
N ARG A 218 18.02 10.29 -3.09
CA ARG A 218 16.91 10.43 -4.03
C ARG A 218 16.11 9.11 -4.13
N LEU A 219 14.79 9.23 -4.17
CA LEU A 219 13.89 8.10 -4.42
C LEU A 219 14.30 7.34 -5.68
N THR A 220 14.25 6.02 -5.58
CA THR A 220 14.53 5.11 -6.69
C THR A 220 13.36 4.16 -6.84
N ALA A 221 12.87 3.96 -8.05
CA ALA A 221 11.76 3.07 -8.32
C ALA A 221 12.19 1.99 -9.30
N ALA A 222 11.81 0.74 -9.03
CA ALA A 222 11.74 -0.30 -10.04
C ALA A 222 10.31 -0.38 -10.55
N ARG A 223 10.14 -0.37 -11.88
CA ARG A 223 8.83 -0.43 -12.54
C ARG A 223 8.79 -1.61 -13.49
N ARG A 224 7.64 -2.28 -13.53
CA ARG A 224 7.35 -3.37 -14.46
C ARG A 224 6.90 -2.78 -15.80
N LEU A 225 7.62 -3.10 -16.86
CA LEU A 225 7.24 -2.75 -18.23
C LEU A 225 6.23 -3.75 -18.81
N SER A 226 5.62 -3.41 -19.95
CA SER A 226 4.59 -4.22 -20.62
C SER A 226 5.03 -5.65 -20.98
N LEU A 227 6.33 -5.88 -21.16
CA LEU A 227 6.91 -7.20 -21.43
C LEU A 227 7.29 -7.97 -20.15
N GLY A 228 6.91 -7.48 -18.97
CA GLY A 228 7.29 -8.07 -17.69
C GLY A 228 8.74 -7.82 -17.28
N VAL A 229 9.47 -6.99 -18.03
CA VAL A 229 10.84 -6.57 -17.71
C VAL A 229 10.81 -5.53 -16.59
N TRP A 230 11.73 -5.66 -15.64
CA TRP A 230 11.89 -4.72 -14.53
C TRP A 230 13.04 -3.75 -14.80
N GLU A 231 12.73 -2.46 -14.79
CA GLU A 231 13.72 -1.38 -14.91
C GLU A 231 13.70 -0.52 -13.67
N ALA A 232 14.89 -0.12 -13.22
CA ALA A 232 15.05 0.74 -12.06
C ALA A 232 15.78 2.03 -12.42
N GLY A 233 15.36 3.13 -11.81
CA GLY A 233 15.99 4.44 -11.97
C GLY A 233 15.57 5.40 -10.89
N HIS A 234 16.25 6.55 -10.84
CA HIS A 234 15.83 7.65 -9.98
C HIS A 234 14.45 8.16 -10.43
N VAL A 235 13.59 8.43 -9.46
CA VAL A 235 12.28 9.03 -9.74
C VAL A 235 12.53 10.44 -10.29
N VAL A 236 12.11 10.65 -11.54
CA VAL A 236 12.42 11.86 -12.32
C VAL A 236 11.80 13.11 -11.69
N ARG A 237 10.57 12.98 -11.16
CA ARG A 237 9.90 14.04 -10.42
C ARG A 237 9.31 13.53 -9.11
N THR A 238 9.52 14.27 -8.04
CA THR A 238 8.81 14.08 -6.77
C THR A 238 7.32 14.39 -6.96
N TYR A 239 6.46 13.92 -6.06
CA TYR A 239 5.03 14.25 -6.17
C TYR A 239 4.81 15.77 -6.01
N GLU A 240 5.58 16.41 -5.13
CA GLU A 240 5.55 17.87 -4.97
C GLU A 240 5.94 18.61 -6.24
N GLU A 241 6.97 18.13 -6.96
CA GLU A 241 7.39 18.69 -8.25
C GLU A 241 6.32 18.51 -9.33
N MET A 242 5.60 17.39 -9.35
CA MET A 242 4.46 17.20 -10.27
C MET A 242 3.31 18.16 -9.94
N ARG A 243 2.89 18.23 -8.67
CA ARG A 243 1.75 19.06 -8.23
C ARG A 243 1.97 20.56 -8.45
N THR A 244 3.22 21.02 -8.39
CA THR A 244 3.57 22.44 -8.57
C THR A 244 3.72 22.82 -10.04
N ALA A 245 4.11 21.89 -10.90
CA ALA A 245 4.22 22.12 -12.34
C ALA A 245 2.85 22.37 -13.01
N ASP A 246 1.77 21.72 -12.55
CA ASP A 246 0.42 21.84 -13.12
C ASP A 246 -0.32 23.13 -12.71
N ARG A 247 0.33 24.03 -11.96
CA ARG A 247 -0.24 25.31 -11.50
C ARG A 247 0.26 26.53 -12.30
N HIS A 248 1.06 26.30 -13.34
CA HIS A 248 1.63 27.32 -14.22
C HIS A 248 1.22 27.07 -15.67
#